data_AF-A0A3N1UDU1-F1
#
_entry.id   AF-A0A3N1UDU1-F1
#
_cell.length_a   1.000
_cell.length_b   1.000
_cell.length_c   1.000
_cell.angle_alpha   90.00
_cell.angle_beta   90.00
_cell.angle_gamma   90.00
#
_symmetry.space_group_name_H-M   'P 1'
#
loop_
_entity.id
_entity.type
_entity.pdbx_description
1 polymer ?
#
loop_
_entity_poly.entity_id
_entity_poly.type
_entity_poly.pdbx_seq_one_letter_code
_entity_poly.pdbx_strand_id
1 'polypeptide(L)'
;MQRFSYRDVRLRFVRGRLWIGLRVQESAEVLWRIFTDTRWWPLWGPSVRRVQVRGSTVVVHQGLRGRVWTVLGFSVPFFVDQVGPGYFWSWRVGGIRATGHEVRPEGSGASWLAFTVPVWGIFYLPVCVRAATNVARLARLLSSHASDHEDPAPINGNSFSTEKKTANSLAPGSSERVG
;
A
#
# COMPACT_ATOMS: atom_id res chain seq x y z
N MET A 1 -16.90 1.28 7.29
CA MET A 1 -16.88 2.33 6.26
C MET A 1 -16.07 3.51 6.79
N GLN A 2 -14.89 3.81 6.24
CA GLN A 2 -14.18 5.03 6.67
C GLN A 2 -14.87 6.26 6.09
N ARG A 3 -15.20 7.22 6.96
CA ARG A 3 -15.47 8.61 6.57
C ARG A 3 -14.14 9.18 6.05
N PHE A 4 -13.96 9.22 4.73
CA PHE A 4 -12.96 10.09 4.12
C PHE A 4 -13.33 11.52 4.53
N SER A 5 -12.50 12.17 5.33
CA SER A 5 -12.70 13.58 5.65
C SER A 5 -12.27 14.40 4.43
N TYR A 6 -12.98 15.49 4.13
CA TYR A 6 -12.65 16.40 3.03
C TYR A 6 -11.21 16.97 3.11
N ARG A 7 -10.53 16.80 4.26
CA ARG A 7 -9.13 17.14 4.51
C ARG A 7 -8.10 16.19 3.89
N ASP A 8 -8.51 14.99 3.47
CA ASP A 8 -7.61 13.96 2.94
C ASP A 8 -7.48 14.00 1.41
N VAL A 9 -8.20 14.91 0.74
CA VAL A 9 -8.10 15.15 -0.71
C VAL A 9 -7.50 16.52 -0.95
N ARG A 10 -6.49 16.59 -1.82
CA ARG A 10 -5.89 17.85 -2.27
C ARG A 10 -5.96 17.95 -3.78
N LEU A 11 -6.41 19.10 -4.27
CA LEU A 11 -6.38 19.46 -5.69
C LEU A 11 -5.35 20.56 -5.91
N ARG A 12 -4.54 20.43 -6.95
CA ARG A 12 -3.56 21.45 -7.35
C ARG A 12 -3.50 21.54 -8.86
N PHE A 13 -3.21 22.73 -9.39
CA PHE A 13 -2.82 22.88 -10.78
C PHE A 13 -1.30 22.85 -10.88
N VAL A 14 -0.76 21.97 -11.73
CA VAL A 14 0.68 21.82 -11.93
C VAL A 14 0.96 21.75 -13.42
N ARG A 15 1.67 22.75 -13.96
CA ARG A 15 2.11 22.80 -15.38
C ARG A 15 0.98 22.50 -16.38
N GLY A 16 -0.18 23.13 -16.21
CA GLY A 16 -1.33 22.93 -17.10
C GLY A 16 -2.01 21.56 -16.97
N ARG A 17 -1.88 20.89 -15.82
CA ARG A 17 -2.57 19.64 -15.48
C ARG A 17 -3.22 19.76 -14.10
N LEU A 18 -4.33 19.05 -13.92
CA LEU A 18 -4.99 18.89 -12.64
C LEU A 18 -4.33 17.74 -11.87
N TRP A 19 -3.77 18.05 -10.72
CA TRP A 19 -3.22 17.11 -9.76
C TRP A 19 -4.27 16.87 -8.69
N ILE A 20 -4.60 15.60 -8.43
CA ILE A 20 -5.48 15.18 -7.33
C ILE A 20 -4.74 14.18 -6.46
N GLY A 21 -4.58 14.50 -5.19
CA GLY A 21 -3.90 13.66 -4.20
C GLY A 21 -4.86 13.21 -3.11
N LEU A 22 -4.81 11.93 -2.77
CA LEU A 22 -5.49 11.32 -1.64
C LEU A 22 -4.46 10.87 -0.60
N ARG A 23 -4.63 11.32 0.63
CA ARG A 23 -3.85 10.87 1.78
C ARG A 23 -4.35 9.51 2.24
N VAL A 24 -3.43 8.58 2.46
CA VAL A 24 -3.70 7.21 2.91
C VAL A 24 -2.72 6.82 4.01
N GLN A 25 -3.16 6.00 4.96
CA GLN A 25 -2.32 5.48 6.06
C GLN A 25 -1.67 4.16 5.62
N GLU A 26 -0.80 4.19 4.61
CA GLU A 26 -0.07 3.02 4.10
C GLU A 26 1.33 3.44 3.64
N SER A 27 2.25 2.47 3.62
CA SER A 27 3.63 2.72 3.20
C SER A 27 3.72 3.03 1.70
N ALA A 28 4.62 3.95 1.34
CA ALA A 28 4.82 4.36 -0.05
C ALA A 28 5.26 3.18 -0.92
N GLU A 29 6.02 2.25 -0.35
CA GLU A 29 6.57 1.07 -1.01
C GLU A 29 5.47 0.11 -1.46
N VAL A 30 4.51 -0.20 -0.57
CA VAL A 30 3.40 -1.11 -0.89
C VAL A 30 2.48 -0.48 -1.95
N LEU A 31 2.18 0.81 -1.79
CA LEU A 31 1.37 1.55 -2.74
C LEU A 31 2.02 1.62 -4.12
N TRP A 32 3.33 1.91 -4.16
CA TRP A 32 4.10 1.99 -5.39
C TRP A 32 4.15 0.65 -6.13
N ARG A 33 4.31 -0.46 -5.39
CA ARG A 33 4.25 -1.82 -5.96
C ARG A 33 2.91 -2.09 -6.65
N ILE A 34 1.79 -1.73 -6.02
CA ILE A 34 0.44 -1.91 -6.59
C ILE A 34 0.22 -1.00 -7.82
N PHE A 35 0.75 0.23 -7.79
CA PHE A 35 0.64 1.15 -8.92
C PHE A 35 1.46 0.72 -10.14
N THR A 36 2.64 0.16 -9.92
CA THR A 36 3.58 -0.17 -10.99
C THR A 36 3.34 -1.56 -11.57
N ASP A 37 2.69 -2.48 -10.87
CA ASP A 37 2.39 -3.79 -11.42
C ASP A 37 1.09 -3.77 -12.25
N THR A 38 1.23 -3.93 -13.57
CA THR A 38 0.11 -3.87 -14.53
C THR A 38 -0.97 -4.91 -14.28
N ARG A 39 -0.68 -5.99 -13.55
CA ARG A 39 -1.67 -7.01 -13.17
C ARG A 39 -2.71 -6.48 -12.19
N TRP A 40 -2.36 -5.44 -11.44
CA TRP A 40 -3.24 -4.83 -10.44
C TRP A 40 -4.14 -3.74 -11.03
N TRP A 41 -3.80 -3.23 -12.22
CA TRP A 41 -4.54 -2.12 -12.84
C TRP A 41 -6.04 -2.39 -13.00
N PRO A 42 -6.51 -3.60 -13.38
CA PRO A 42 -7.94 -3.88 -13.43
C PRO A 42 -8.61 -3.91 -12.04
N LEU A 43 -7.86 -4.18 -10.98
CA LEU A 43 -8.39 -4.25 -9.62
C LEU A 43 -8.60 -2.86 -9.01
N TRP A 44 -7.69 -1.93 -9.30
CA TRP A 44 -7.81 -0.57 -8.77
C TRP A 44 -8.42 0.43 -9.75
N GLY A 45 -8.16 0.32 -11.05
CA GLY A 45 -8.57 1.27 -12.08
C GLY A 45 -9.99 1.03 -12.58
N PRO A 46 -10.99 1.86 -12.22
CA PRO A 46 -12.39 1.61 -12.56
C PRO A 46 -12.67 1.64 -14.07
N SER A 47 -11.81 2.29 -14.85
CA SER A 47 -11.89 2.38 -16.30
C SER A 47 -11.15 1.25 -17.02
N VAL A 48 -10.37 0.44 -16.30
CA VAL A 48 -9.49 -0.60 -16.84
C VAL A 48 -10.11 -1.96 -16.60
N ARG A 49 -10.50 -2.65 -17.68
CA ARG A 49 -11.04 -4.00 -17.60
C ARG A 49 -9.95 -5.07 -17.70
N ARG A 50 -8.95 -4.83 -18.55
CA ARG A 50 -7.85 -5.76 -18.81
C ARG A 50 -6.64 -5.00 -19.33
N VAL A 51 -5.45 -5.51 -19.02
CA VAL A 51 -4.19 -5.02 -19.55
C VAL A 51 -3.46 -6.16 -20.24
N GLN A 52 -2.82 -5.86 -21.36
CA GLN A 52 -1.85 -6.75 -22.00
C GLN A 52 -0.58 -5.95 -22.25
N VAL A 53 0.52 -6.37 -21.65
CA VAL A 53 1.84 -5.81 -21.91
C VAL A 53 2.46 -6.48 -23.14
N ARG A 54 3.32 -5.75 -23.86
CA ARG A 54 4.21 -6.32 -24.87
C ARG A 54 5.49 -6.76 -24.17
N GLY A 55 5.80 -8.05 -24.22
CA GLY A 55 6.95 -8.64 -23.53
C GLY A 55 6.55 -9.34 -22.23
N SER A 56 7.55 -9.73 -21.43
CA SER A 56 7.38 -10.49 -20.19
C SER A 56 7.31 -9.61 -18.94
N THR A 57 7.85 -8.38 -18.99
CA THR A 57 7.90 -7.47 -17.84
C THR A 57 6.57 -6.79 -17.61
N VAL A 58 5.89 -7.17 -16.53
CA VAL A 58 4.59 -6.62 -16.11
C VAL A 58 4.71 -5.38 -15.21
N VAL A 59 5.92 -5.07 -14.74
CA VAL A 59 6.20 -3.90 -13.91
C VAL A 59 6.46 -2.69 -14.81
N VAL A 60 5.87 -1.54 -14.45
CA VAL A 60 6.05 -0.25 -15.11
C VAL A 60 7.52 0.13 -15.14
N HIS A 61 8.01 0.37 -16.36
CA HIS A 61 9.32 0.92 -16.65
C HIS A 61 9.18 1.86 -17.85
N GLN A 62 10.14 2.77 -18.00
CA GLN A 62 10.14 3.69 -19.13
C GLN A 62 10.18 2.90 -20.44
N GLY A 63 9.26 3.21 -21.35
CA GLY A 63 9.16 2.51 -22.63
C GLY A 63 8.17 1.34 -22.65
N LEU A 64 7.60 0.95 -21.51
CA LEU A 64 6.61 -0.14 -21.44
C LEU A 64 5.42 0.15 -22.36
N ARG A 65 5.07 -0.83 -23.20
CA ARG A 65 3.98 -0.74 -24.19
C ARG A 65 2.98 -1.86 -23.99
N GLY A 66 1.75 -1.59 -24.41
CA GLY A 66 0.72 -2.61 -24.36
C GLY A 66 -0.61 -2.12 -24.90
N ARG A 67 -1.66 -2.87 -24.58
CA ARG A 67 -3.05 -2.48 -24.81
C ARG A 67 -3.81 -2.52 -23.49
N VAL A 68 -4.68 -1.54 -23.31
CA VAL A 68 -5.63 -1.49 -22.20
C VAL A 68 -7.04 -1.61 -22.77
N TRP A 69 -7.85 -2.49 -22.20
CA TRP A 69 -9.27 -2.60 -22.54
C TRP A 69 -10.06 -1.77 -21.56
N THR A 70 -10.87 -0.86 -22.08
CA THR A 70 -11.74 -0.04 -21.27
C THR A 70 -12.98 -0.84 -20.87
N VAL A 71 -13.68 -0.37 -19.84
CA VAL A 71 -15.01 -0.90 -19.47
C VAL A 71 -16.05 -0.76 -20.59
N LEU A 72 -15.82 0.16 -21.53
CA LEU A 72 -16.64 0.35 -22.73
C LEU A 72 -16.36 -0.70 -23.84
N GLY A 73 -15.45 -1.64 -23.60
CA GLY A 73 -15.25 -2.83 -24.45
C GLY A 73 -14.19 -2.69 -25.54
N PHE A 74 -13.74 -1.48 -25.86
CA PHE A 74 -12.67 -1.27 -26.85
C PHE A 74 -11.27 -1.29 -26.22
N SER A 75 -10.27 -1.60 -27.05
CA SER A 75 -8.86 -1.62 -26.64
C SER A 75 -8.08 -0.44 -27.19
N VAL A 76 -7.28 0.19 -26.35
CA VAL A 76 -6.47 1.35 -26.70
C VAL A 76 -5.00 1.03 -26.45
N PRO A 77 -4.08 1.35 -27.38
CA PRO A 77 -2.65 1.21 -27.11
C PRO A 77 -2.21 2.18 -26.01
N PHE A 78 -1.34 1.73 -25.13
CA PHE A 78 -0.66 2.58 -24.17
C PHE A 78 0.86 2.50 -24.30
N PHE A 79 1.51 3.55 -23.81
CA PHE A 79 2.96 3.69 -23.75
C PHE A 79 3.34 4.46 -22.50
N VAL A 80 4.17 3.87 -21.62
CA VAL A 80 4.75 4.57 -20.46
C VAL A 80 5.85 5.50 -20.96
N ASP A 81 5.58 6.80 -20.92
CA ASP A 81 6.47 7.83 -21.51
C ASP A 81 7.45 8.43 -20.51
N GLN A 82 7.15 8.36 -19.21
CA GLN A 82 8.03 8.85 -18.16
C GLN A 82 7.94 7.98 -16.91
N VAL A 83 9.08 7.69 -16.30
CA VAL A 83 9.17 7.05 -14.98
C VAL A 83 10.22 7.79 -14.17
N GLY A 84 9.82 8.31 -13.00
CA GLY A 84 10.70 8.87 -11.99
C GLY A 84 11.14 7.79 -10.99
N PRO A 85 12.24 8.00 -10.24
CA PRO A 85 12.79 6.98 -9.34
C PRO A 85 11.85 6.67 -8.17
N GLY A 86 11.01 5.65 -8.30
CA GLY A 86 10.24 5.09 -7.18
C GLY A 86 9.00 5.88 -6.72
N TYR A 87 8.67 7.01 -7.34
CA TYR A 87 7.56 7.87 -6.88
C TYR A 87 6.66 8.39 -7.99
N PHE A 88 7.03 8.33 -9.27
CA PHE A 88 6.22 8.91 -10.35
C PHE A 88 6.28 8.11 -11.65
N TRP A 89 5.16 7.97 -12.35
CA TRP A 89 5.17 7.54 -13.75
C TRP A 89 4.01 8.16 -14.53
N SER A 90 4.19 8.34 -15.84
CA SER A 90 3.11 8.74 -16.74
C SER A 90 3.05 7.85 -17.96
N TRP A 91 1.90 7.88 -18.60
CA TRP A 91 1.65 7.15 -19.83
C TRP A 91 0.87 7.99 -20.83
N ARG A 92 0.97 7.55 -22.08
CA ARG A 92 0.09 7.92 -23.18
C ARG A 92 -0.88 6.79 -23.44
N VAL A 93 -2.14 7.14 -23.65
CA VAL A 93 -3.20 6.20 -24.03
C VAL A 93 -3.84 6.76 -25.30
N GLY A 94 -3.79 6.00 -26.39
CA GLY A 94 -4.27 6.46 -27.70
C GLY A 94 -3.51 7.68 -28.24
N GLY A 95 -2.23 7.83 -27.87
CA GLY A 95 -1.38 8.96 -28.26
C GLY A 95 -1.44 10.18 -27.35
N ILE A 96 -2.47 10.30 -26.51
CA ILE A 96 -2.68 11.42 -25.58
C ILE A 96 -2.02 11.09 -24.23
N ARG A 97 -1.33 12.07 -23.62
CA ARG A 97 -0.80 11.94 -22.24
C ARG A 97 -1.94 11.96 -21.23
N ALA A 98 -2.49 10.77 -20.97
CA ALA A 98 -3.74 10.56 -20.24
C ALA A 98 -3.60 10.86 -18.75
N THR A 99 -2.88 10.05 -17.98
CA THR A 99 -2.69 10.30 -16.54
C THR A 99 -1.23 10.13 -16.14
N GLY A 100 -0.79 10.91 -15.16
CA GLY A 100 0.40 10.58 -14.38
C GLY A 100 -0.03 10.03 -13.02
N HIS A 101 0.82 9.21 -12.43
CA HIS A 101 0.63 8.52 -11.17
C HIS A 101 1.81 8.86 -10.28
N GLU A 102 1.52 9.17 -9.03
CA GLU A 102 2.53 9.61 -8.09
C GLU A 102 2.24 9.05 -6.70
N VAL A 103 3.29 8.62 -6.01
CA VAL A 103 3.25 8.22 -4.60
C VAL A 103 4.26 9.06 -3.86
N ARG A 104 3.85 9.77 -2.81
CA ARG A 104 4.78 10.51 -1.96
C ARG A 104 4.64 10.08 -0.51
N PRO A 105 5.73 9.70 0.17
CA PRO A 105 5.66 9.45 1.60
C PRO A 105 5.31 10.75 2.35
N GLU A 106 4.52 10.61 3.40
CA GLU A 106 4.26 11.64 4.41
C GLU A 106 4.58 11.02 5.78
N GLY A 107 5.27 11.75 6.66
CA GLY A 107 5.71 11.21 7.95
C GLY A 107 4.59 10.48 8.72
N SER A 108 4.98 9.58 9.63
CA SER A 108 4.10 8.69 10.42
C SER A 108 3.37 7.58 9.63
N GLY A 109 4.04 6.99 8.63
CA GLY A 109 3.48 5.86 7.86
C GLY A 109 2.32 6.22 6.95
N ALA A 110 2.15 7.52 6.65
CA ALA A 110 1.18 8.02 5.71
C ALA A 110 1.80 8.18 4.33
N SER A 111 0.98 8.18 3.28
CA SER A 111 1.42 8.48 1.93
C SER A 111 0.35 9.23 1.17
N TRP A 112 0.76 10.03 0.20
CA TRP A 112 -0.10 10.64 -0.79
C TRP A 112 -0.10 9.81 -2.07
N LEU A 113 -1.28 9.33 -2.45
CA LEU A 113 -1.56 8.79 -3.78
C LEU A 113 -2.06 9.91 -4.67
N ALA A 114 -1.35 10.23 -5.74
CA ALA A 114 -1.75 11.30 -6.63
C ALA A 114 -1.85 10.91 -8.09
N PHE A 115 -2.79 11.56 -8.77
CA PHE A 115 -3.01 11.45 -10.20
C PHE A 115 -2.90 12.82 -10.85
N THR A 116 -2.28 12.88 -12.02
CA THR A 116 -2.25 14.10 -12.85
C THR A 116 -3.03 13.91 -14.15
N VAL A 117 -4.14 14.62 -14.30
CA VAL A 117 -5.01 14.57 -15.49
C VAL A 117 -4.89 15.87 -16.29
N PRO A 118 -5.13 15.87 -17.61
CA PRO A 118 -5.31 17.09 -18.39
C PRO A 118 -6.39 17.96 -17.76
N VAL A 119 -6.33 19.28 -17.96
CA VAL A 119 -7.31 20.21 -17.36
C VAL A 119 -8.75 19.90 -17.80
N TRP A 120 -8.94 19.51 -19.06
CA TRP A 120 -10.23 19.06 -19.59
C TRP A 120 -10.68 17.69 -19.03
N GLY A 121 -9.76 16.94 -18.42
CA GLY A 121 -10.02 15.67 -17.74
C GLY A 121 -10.67 15.81 -16.36
N ILE A 122 -11.26 16.96 -16.04
CA ILE A 122 -11.93 17.20 -14.75
C ILE A 122 -13.04 16.18 -14.45
N PHE A 123 -13.76 15.74 -15.47
CA PHE A 123 -14.79 14.68 -15.35
C PHE A 123 -14.20 13.31 -14.99
N TYR A 124 -12.89 13.13 -15.12
CA TYR A 124 -12.18 11.92 -14.75
C TYR A 124 -11.71 11.93 -13.29
N LEU A 125 -11.81 13.06 -12.58
CA LEU A 125 -11.39 13.15 -11.17
C LEU A 125 -12.11 12.14 -10.25
N PRO A 126 -13.44 11.88 -10.35
CA PRO A 126 -14.10 10.86 -9.55
C PRO A 126 -13.50 9.46 -9.78
N VAL A 127 -13.08 9.16 -11.01
CA VAL A 127 -12.39 7.90 -11.35
C VAL A 127 -11.04 7.82 -10.66
N CYS A 128 -10.27 8.92 -10.61
CA CYS A 128 -9.01 9.00 -9.88
C CYS A 128 -9.19 8.80 -8.37
N VAL A 129 -10.22 9.43 -7.76
CA VAL A 129 -10.53 9.22 -6.34
C VAL A 129 -10.86 7.76 -6.07
N ARG A 130 -11.75 7.17 -6.88
CA ARG A 130 -12.14 5.75 -6.76
C ARG A 130 -10.93 4.82 -6.92
N ALA A 131 -10.04 5.13 -7.85
CA ALA A 131 -8.80 4.40 -8.08
C ALA A 131 -7.88 4.45 -6.86
N ALA A 132 -7.63 5.64 -6.30
CA ALA A 132 -6.84 5.81 -5.08
C ALA A 132 -7.41 5.01 -3.90
N THR A 133 -8.73 5.06 -3.69
CA THR A 133 -9.41 4.30 -2.63
C THR A 133 -9.24 2.79 -2.81
N ASN A 134 -9.31 2.29 -4.05
CA ASN A 134 -9.09 0.87 -4.33
C ASN A 134 -7.65 0.46 -4.05
N VAL A 135 -6.66 1.27 -4.44
CA VAL A 135 -5.25 1.00 -4.12
C VAL A 135 -5.04 0.95 -2.62
N ALA A 136 -5.57 1.91 -1.87
CA ALA A 136 -5.48 1.92 -0.40
C ALA A 136 -6.10 0.65 0.22
N ARG A 137 -7.21 0.18 -0.33
CA ARG A 137 -7.85 -1.08 0.12
C ARG A 137 -6.97 -2.29 -0.17
N LEU A 138 -6.38 -2.38 -1.36
CA LEU A 138 -5.50 -3.49 -1.75
C LEU A 138 -4.22 -3.50 -0.91
N ALA A 139 -3.65 -2.34 -0.61
CA ALA A 139 -2.50 -2.19 0.27
C ALA A 139 -2.80 -2.72 1.68
N ARG A 140 -3.91 -2.30 2.29
CA ARG A 140 -4.37 -2.80 3.60
C ARG A 140 -4.46 -4.32 3.64
N LEU A 141 -5.09 -4.92 2.63
CA LEU A 141 -5.25 -6.37 2.57
C LEU A 141 -3.89 -7.09 2.52
N LEU A 142 -2.92 -6.55 1.77
CA LEU A 142 -1.58 -7.12 1.71
C LEU A 142 -0.81 -6.94 3.03
N SER A 143 -0.96 -5.79 3.69
CA SER A 143 -0.33 -5.51 4.98
C SER A 143 -0.87 -6.42 6.08
N SER A 144 -2.19 -6.66 6.12
CA SER A 144 -2.80 -7.59 7.10
C SER A 144 -2.26 -9.01 6.98
N HIS A 145 -2.13 -9.54 5.76
CA HIS A 145 -1.57 -10.88 5.55
C HIS A 145 -0.08 -10.98 5.90
N ALA A 146 0.67 -9.88 5.84
CA ALA A 146 2.08 -9.87 6.23
C ALA A 146 2.24 -9.92 7.77
N SER A 147 1.36 -9.24 8.51
CA SER A 147 1.35 -9.27 9.98
C SER A 147 0.93 -10.63 10.56
N ASP A 148 0.12 -11.41 9.83
CA ASP A 148 -0.30 -12.75 10.25
C ASP A 148 0.84 -13.80 10.15
N HIS A 149 1.91 -13.49 9.42
CA HIS A 149 3.02 -14.42 9.14
C HIS A 149 4.34 -14.06 9.86
N GLU A 150 4.33 -13.05 10.73
CA GLU A 150 5.46 -12.71 11.58
C GLU A 150 5.51 -13.71 12.75
N ASP A 151 6.48 -14.62 12.70
CA ASP A 151 6.73 -15.69 13.68
C ASP A 151 6.60 -15.18 15.13
N PRO A 152 5.95 -15.94 16.05
CA PRO A 152 5.95 -15.57 17.45
C PRO A 152 7.41 -15.47 17.91
N ALA A 153 7.76 -14.30 18.46
CA ALA A 153 9.06 -14.01 19.03
C ALA A 153 9.57 -15.22 19.86
N PRO A 154 10.86 -15.57 19.79
CA PRO A 154 11.37 -16.65 20.61
C PRO A 154 11.04 -16.33 22.06
N ILE A 155 10.23 -17.20 22.67
CA ILE A 155 9.95 -17.20 24.10
C ILE A 155 11.30 -17.30 24.80
N ASN A 156 11.82 -16.13 25.18
CA ASN A 156 13.05 -16.01 25.93
C ASN A 156 12.71 -16.48 27.35
N GLY A 157 12.83 -17.80 27.56
CA GLY A 157 12.70 -18.42 28.85
C GLY A 157 13.86 -17.99 29.73
N ASN A 158 13.71 -16.85 30.41
CA ASN A 158 14.40 -16.56 31.66
C ASN A 158 13.77 -15.36 32.39
N SER A 159 12.96 -15.67 33.39
CA SER A 159 12.72 -14.85 34.59
C SER A 159 12.30 -15.81 35.71
N PHE A 160 13.25 -16.27 36.52
CA PHE A 160 13.61 -15.76 37.84
C PHE A 160 12.63 -16.12 38.98
N SER A 161 13.11 -17.01 39.85
CA SER A 161 13.03 -17.05 41.33
C SER A 161 11.75 -16.60 42.06
N THR A 162 11.21 -17.43 42.98
CA THR A 162 11.30 -17.23 44.46
C THR A 162 10.54 -18.35 45.21
N GLU A 163 11.11 -18.74 46.36
CA GLU A 163 10.62 -19.61 47.43
C GLU A 163 9.12 -19.61 47.74
N LYS A 164 8.61 -20.80 48.13
CA LYS A 164 7.87 -21.04 49.39
C LYS A 164 7.57 -22.54 49.53
N LYS A 165 8.20 -23.21 50.51
CA LYS A 165 7.63 -24.45 51.06
C LYS A 165 7.77 -24.46 52.58
N THR A 166 6.70 -24.01 53.21
CA THR A 166 6.41 -24.18 54.63
C THR A 166 5.82 -25.58 54.82
N ALA A 167 6.37 -26.38 55.73
CA ALA A 167 5.59 -27.38 56.47
C ALA A 167 6.31 -27.68 57.79
N ASN A 168 5.58 -27.48 58.86
CA ASN A 168 6.02 -27.51 60.24
C ASN A 168 5.70 -28.88 60.87
N SER A 169 6.51 -29.24 61.87
CA SER A 169 6.14 -29.99 63.09
C SER A 169 6.03 -31.53 63.05
N LEU A 170 6.95 -32.16 63.78
CA LEU A 170 6.68 -33.14 64.85
C LEU A 170 7.93 -33.23 65.76
N ALA A 171 7.74 -32.89 67.03
CA ALA A 171 8.71 -33.00 68.14
C ALA A 171 8.59 -34.37 68.84
N PRO A 172 9.16 -34.63 70.04
CA PRO A 172 10.40 -34.16 70.66
C PRO A 172 11.31 -35.34 71.11
N GLY A 173 12.54 -35.06 71.55
CA GLY A 173 13.41 -36.06 72.18
C GLY A 173 14.60 -35.43 72.92
N SER A 174 14.39 -35.16 74.20
CA SER A 174 15.34 -34.71 75.21
C SER A 174 16.36 -35.81 75.60
N SER A 175 17.64 -35.46 75.76
CA SER A 175 18.56 -35.98 76.80
C SER A 175 19.91 -35.26 76.70
N GLU A 176 20.29 -34.43 77.68
CA GLU A 176 21.36 -34.69 78.66
C GLU A 176 22.76 -34.91 78.05
N ARG A 177 23.70 -33.97 78.23
CA ARG A 177 24.59 -33.74 79.38
C ARG A 177 25.89 -34.58 79.28
N VAL A 178 26.99 -33.93 79.69
CA VAL A 178 28.28 -34.46 80.18
C VAL A 178 29.41 -34.59 79.15
N GLY A 179 30.53 -33.94 79.46
CA GLY A 179 31.86 -34.21 78.88
C GLY A 179 32.70 -32.96 78.72
#